data_AF-A0A2W6BPH6-F1
#
_entry.id   AF-A0A2W6BPH6-F1
#
_cell.length_a   1.000
_cell.length_b   1.000
_cell.length_c   1.000
_cell.angle_alpha   90.00
_cell.angle_beta   90.00
_cell.angle_gamma   90.00
#
_symmetry.space_group_name_H-M   'P 1'
#
loop_
_entity.id
_entity.type
_entity.pdbx_description
1 polymer ?
#
loop_
_entity_poly.entity_id
_entity_poly.type
_entity_poly.pdbx_seq_one_letter_code
_entity_poly.pdbx_strand_id
1 'polypeptide(L)'
;MEDWQEWQQKADKVASQLSEEADNLERQFLSEDGDTTLRNFWPHFRSLKERVRTAPAIRLEAKLALERRLRGLGARAYRLQTEAYARSSERKEELLTAIQELRNRAASEESPQVLRGIRRDLNPIRSSFDAPPPIAPQDRQALWEAWRDASQFVWDRLTGLWVQNESQLREVLASAKEQLSSGHQERVRGTLRQFFATLSTHEAKQDTVRELKSEAEGILREAEQIEDRRSKEQVQVRENAETPLDRWRSQLAKVSETVTQVREEVTGVERELSEARSVLDQSVVRGTLMQKRRKLAEAERAQRDLQQRISSAEDSPMIVAP
;
A
#
# COMPACT_ATOMS: atom_id res chain seq x y z
N MET A 1 22.74 26.95 88.41
CA MET A 1 21.72 27.69 87.62
C MET A 1 22.08 27.79 86.13
N GLU A 2 23.33 27.49 85.72
CA GLU A 2 23.77 27.54 84.32
C GLU A 2 23.22 26.39 83.44
N ASP A 3 23.02 25.19 84.02
CA ASP A 3 22.55 24.01 83.28
C ASP A 3 21.19 24.20 82.58
N TRP A 4 20.21 24.85 83.22
CA TRP A 4 18.87 25.06 82.64
C TRP A 4 18.91 25.94 81.38
N GLN A 5 19.76 26.98 81.38
CA GLN A 5 19.89 27.88 80.24
C GLN A 5 20.55 27.18 79.04
N GLU A 6 21.54 26.33 79.28
CA GLU A 6 22.15 25.52 78.22
C GLU A 6 21.17 24.50 77.62
N TRP A 7 20.35 23.86 78.46
CA TRP A 7 19.27 22.98 78.00
C TRP A 7 18.26 23.71 77.14
N GLN A 8 17.89 24.93 77.52
CA GLN A 8 16.98 25.78 76.77
C GLN A 8 17.57 26.23 75.42
N GLN A 9 18.85 26.62 75.39
CA GLN A 9 19.51 26.96 74.12
C GLN A 9 19.62 25.75 73.18
N LYS A 10 19.89 24.56 73.71
CA LYS A 10 19.89 23.30 72.93
C LYS A 10 18.48 22.99 72.42
N ALA A 11 17.45 23.17 73.24
CA ALA A 11 16.03 23.02 72.88
C ALA A 11 15.64 23.91 71.69
N ASP A 12 15.96 25.20 71.80
CA ASP A 12 15.59 26.22 70.82
C ASP A 12 16.35 26.00 69.50
N LYS A 13 17.62 25.58 69.57
CA LYS A 13 18.43 25.21 68.38
C LYS A 13 17.87 23.99 67.65
N VAL A 14 17.45 22.95 68.37
CA VAL A 14 16.83 21.77 67.75
C VAL A 14 15.48 22.13 67.13
N ALA A 15 14.69 22.98 67.80
CA ALA A 15 13.41 23.46 67.28
C ALA A 15 13.59 24.29 66.00
N SER A 16 14.59 25.17 65.94
CA SER A 16 14.87 25.99 64.76
C SER A 16 15.32 25.13 63.58
N GLN A 17 16.19 24.14 63.80
CA GLN A 17 16.65 23.20 62.78
C GLN A 17 15.48 22.40 62.17
N LEU A 18 14.60 21.85 63.01
CA LEU A 18 13.44 21.09 62.53
C LEU A 18 12.41 21.99 61.82
N SER A 19 12.29 23.25 62.23
CA SER A 19 11.46 24.23 61.52
C SER A 19 12.02 24.54 60.15
N GLU A 20 13.33 24.77 60.04
CA GLU A 20 14.00 25.04 58.77
C GLU A 20 13.91 23.84 57.82
N GLU A 21 14.06 22.62 58.32
CA GLU A 21 13.86 21.41 57.53
C GLU A 21 12.40 21.27 57.05
N ALA A 22 11.42 21.65 57.87
CA ALA A 22 10.01 21.69 57.46
C ALA A 22 9.75 22.78 56.41
N ASP A 23 10.35 23.95 56.55
CA ASP A 23 10.31 25.03 55.56
C ASP A 23 10.90 24.56 54.22
N ASN A 24 12.05 23.91 54.26
CA ASN A 24 12.72 23.40 53.07
C ASN A 24 11.89 22.32 52.39
N LEU A 25 11.28 21.41 53.16
CA LEU A 25 10.39 20.38 52.63
C LEU A 25 9.13 20.99 51.99
N GLU A 26 8.55 22.03 52.62
CA GLU A 26 7.40 22.76 52.05
C GLU A 26 7.77 23.50 50.77
N ARG A 27 8.94 24.16 50.71
CA ARG A 27 9.41 24.81 49.48
C ARG A 27 9.64 23.82 48.33
N GLN A 28 10.27 22.68 48.61
CA GLN A 28 10.46 21.61 47.63
C GLN A 28 9.13 21.00 47.15
N PHE A 29 8.14 20.94 48.03
CA PHE A 29 6.80 20.45 47.68
C PHE A 29 6.02 21.44 46.80
N LEU A 30 6.23 22.75 47.00
CA LEU A 30 5.52 23.80 46.27
C LEU A 30 6.23 24.27 44.99
N SER A 31 7.45 23.80 44.70
CA SER A 31 8.14 24.16 43.46
C SER A 31 7.44 23.58 42.24
N GLU A 32 7.38 24.33 41.13
CA GLU A 32 6.72 23.95 39.88
C GLU A 32 7.32 22.68 39.23
N ASP A 33 8.59 22.39 39.50
CA ASP A 33 9.28 21.15 39.10
C ASP A 33 8.95 19.94 40.02
N GLY A 34 7.98 20.10 40.92
CA GLY A 34 7.60 19.10 41.91
C GLY A 34 7.18 17.78 41.26
N ASP A 35 7.88 16.70 41.64
CA ASP A 35 7.53 15.33 41.27
C ASP A 35 6.09 15.02 41.74
N THR A 36 5.14 15.01 40.80
CA THR A 36 3.72 14.70 41.05
C THR A 36 3.51 13.32 41.68
N THR A 37 4.49 12.42 41.56
CA THR A 37 4.45 11.10 42.20
C THR A 37 4.85 11.11 43.68
N LEU A 38 5.34 12.26 44.19
CA LEU A 38 5.76 12.50 45.57
C LEU A 38 6.77 11.45 46.10
N ARG A 39 7.51 10.81 45.19
CA ARG A 39 8.38 9.68 45.53
C ARG A 39 9.50 10.08 46.48
N ASN A 40 10.05 11.28 46.28
CA ASN A 40 11.10 11.84 47.14
C ASN A 40 10.53 12.55 48.39
N PHE A 41 9.29 13.06 48.31
CA PHE A 41 8.65 13.77 49.42
C PHE A 41 8.39 12.84 50.62
N TRP A 42 7.83 11.65 50.39
CA TRP A 42 7.39 10.77 51.48
C TRP A 42 8.51 10.28 52.41
N PRO A 43 9.69 9.84 51.93
CA PRO A 43 10.81 9.47 52.79
C PRO A 43 11.28 10.63 53.69
N HIS A 44 11.44 11.83 53.13
CA HIS A 44 11.85 13.01 53.89
C HIS A 44 10.79 13.45 54.91
N PHE A 45 9.52 13.44 54.50
CA PHE A 45 8.40 13.73 55.39
C PHE A 45 8.32 12.77 56.58
N ARG A 46 8.46 11.45 56.35
CA ARG A 46 8.44 10.44 57.43
C ARG A 46 9.62 10.61 58.38
N SER A 47 10.83 10.83 57.83
CA SER A 47 12.04 11.06 58.62
C SER A 47 11.90 12.29 59.52
N LEU A 48 11.45 13.42 58.96
CA LEU A 48 11.23 14.66 59.69
C LEU A 48 10.16 14.50 60.77
N LYS A 49 9.05 13.82 60.46
CA LYS A 49 7.97 13.53 61.42
C LYS A 49 8.47 12.69 62.59
N GLU A 50 9.29 11.66 62.35
CA GLU A 50 9.84 10.81 63.40
C GLU A 50 10.86 11.57 64.27
N ARG A 51 11.67 12.44 63.67
CA ARG A 51 12.59 13.32 64.41
C ARG A 51 11.85 14.31 65.30
N VAL A 52 10.78 14.93 64.81
CA VAL A 52 9.92 15.81 65.65
C VAL A 52 9.30 15.03 66.81
N ARG A 53 8.85 13.79 66.56
CA ARG A 53 8.25 12.92 67.59
C ARG A 53 9.25 12.53 68.68
N THR A 54 10.47 12.17 68.30
CA THR A 54 11.50 11.61 69.20
C THR A 54 12.39 12.67 69.84
N ALA A 55 12.34 13.93 69.41
CA ALA A 55 13.17 15.00 69.96
C ALA A 55 12.93 15.20 71.47
N PRO A 56 13.94 14.95 72.33
CA PRO A 56 13.77 14.94 73.79
C PRO A 56 13.90 16.32 74.44
N ALA A 57 14.43 17.32 73.73
CA ALA A 57 14.78 18.62 74.31
C ALA A 57 13.86 19.78 73.89
N ILE A 58 12.86 19.60 73.04
CA ILE A 58 12.08 20.74 72.48
C ILE A 58 10.92 21.12 73.42
N ARG A 59 10.65 22.43 73.54
CA ARG A 59 9.44 22.93 74.22
C ARG A 59 8.18 22.32 73.60
N LEU A 60 7.22 21.92 74.46
CA LEU A 60 5.98 21.28 74.03
C LEU A 60 5.22 22.09 72.97
N GLU A 61 5.14 23.40 73.13
CA GLU A 61 4.45 24.30 72.19
C GLU A 61 5.07 24.28 70.79
N ALA A 62 6.40 24.38 70.70
CA ALA A 62 7.13 24.32 69.44
C ALA A 62 6.96 22.95 68.76
N LYS A 63 6.97 21.87 69.55
CA LYS A 63 6.70 20.51 69.06
C LYS A 63 5.28 20.37 68.50
N LEU A 64 4.27 20.86 69.22
CA LEU A 64 2.87 20.83 68.75
C LEU A 64 2.66 21.69 67.50
N ALA A 65 3.32 22.84 67.40
CA ALA A 65 3.28 23.68 66.21
C ALA A 65 3.87 22.96 64.98
N LEU A 66 5.06 22.35 65.13
CA LEU A 66 5.69 21.56 64.07
C LEU A 66 4.83 20.35 63.66
N GLU A 67 4.25 19.64 64.62
CA GLU A 67 3.35 18.53 64.32
C GLU A 67 2.09 18.96 63.55
N ARG A 68 1.46 20.08 63.93
CA ARG A 68 0.30 20.62 63.20
C ARG A 68 0.68 20.99 61.77
N ARG A 69 1.84 21.62 61.59
CA ARG A 69 2.37 21.99 60.28
C ARG A 69 2.65 20.77 59.40
N LEU A 70 3.35 19.76 59.94
CA LEU A 70 3.60 18.51 59.22
C LEU A 70 2.31 17.76 58.91
N ARG A 71 1.31 17.74 59.81
CA ARG A 71 -0.01 17.18 59.49
C ARG A 71 -0.67 17.90 58.32
N GLY A 72 -0.62 19.24 58.30
CA GLY A 72 -1.14 20.05 57.19
C GLY A 72 -0.43 19.75 55.86
N LEU A 73 0.90 19.68 55.86
CA LEU A 73 1.70 19.32 54.69
C LEU A 73 1.37 17.92 54.19
N GLY A 74 1.33 16.93 55.09
CA GLY A 74 0.97 15.55 54.75
C GLY A 74 -0.45 15.46 54.16
N ALA A 75 -1.43 16.17 54.74
CA ALA A 75 -2.80 16.17 54.22
C ALA A 75 -2.89 16.78 52.81
N ARG A 76 -2.15 17.86 52.53
CA ARG A 76 -2.08 18.46 51.19
C ARG A 76 -1.40 17.53 50.19
N ALA A 77 -0.28 16.93 50.58
CA ALA A 77 0.44 15.95 49.78
C ALA A 77 -0.44 14.74 49.41
N TYR A 78 -1.19 14.19 50.38
CA TYR A 78 -2.14 13.13 50.11
C TYR A 78 -3.23 13.55 49.12
N ARG A 79 -3.83 14.74 49.29
CA ARG A 79 -4.85 15.24 48.33
C ARG A 79 -4.29 15.35 46.92
N LEU A 80 -3.12 15.98 46.75
CA LEU A 80 -2.49 16.11 45.43
C LEU A 80 -2.18 14.75 44.81
N GLN A 81 -1.69 13.79 45.60
CA GLN A 81 -1.43 12.45 45.12
C GLN A 81 -2.72 11.74 44.68
N THR A 82 -3.80 11.86 45.46
CA THR A 82 -5.11 11.29 45.09
C THR A 82 -5.65 11.93 43.80
N GLU A 83 -5.54 13.24 43.65
CA GLU A 83 -5.95 13.95 42.43
C GLU A 83 -5.10 13.53 41.22
N ALA A 84 -3.79 13.38 41.39
CA ALA A 84 -2.89 12.91 40.33
C ALA A 84 -3.23 11.47 39.90
N TYR A 85 -3.51 10.56 40.85
CA TYR A 85 -3.95 9.20 40.52
C TYR A 85 -5.33 9.18 39.85
N ALA A 86 -6.27 10.03 40.27
CA ALA A 86 -7.57 10.15 39.61
C ALA A 86 -7.42 10.57 38.15
N ARG A 87 -6.64 11.63 37.87
CA ARG A 87 -6.34 12.08 36.50
C ARG A 87 -5.60 11.01 35.68
N SER A 88 -4.67 10.28 36.30
CA SER A 88 -3.99 9.15 35.66
C SER A 88 -4.97 8.02 35.30
N SER A 89 -5.97 7.76 36.14
CA SER A 89 -7.00 6.74 35.90
C SER A 89 -7.93 7.15 34.77
N GLU A 90 -8.42 8.38 34.78
CA GLU A 90 -9.25 8.94 33.70
C GLU A 90 -8.52 8.84 32.36
N ARG A 91 -7.27 9.29 32.32
CA ARG A 91 -6.44 9.20 31.11
C ARG A 91 -6.20 7.76 30.65
N LYS A 92 -5.99 6.83 31.59
CA LYS A 92 -5.86 5.41 31.26
C LYS A 92 -7.13 4.90 30.58
N GLU A 93 -8.30 5.23 31.11
CA GLU A 93 -9.59 4.84 30.53
C GLU A 93 -9.81 5.45 29.14
N GLU A 94 -9.45 6.72 28.94
CA GLU A 94 -9.48 7.38 27.62
C GLU A 94 -8.60 6.63 26.60
N LEU A 95 -7.37 6.30 26.97
CA LEU A 95 -6.43 5.60 26.09
C LEU A 95 -6.88 4.17 25.82
N LEU A 96 -7.40 3.45 26.82
CA LEU A 96 -7.96 2.12 26.62
C LEU A 96 -9.17 2.14 25.69
N THR A 97 -10.05 3.14 25.86
CA THR A 97 -11.21 3.36 24.98
C THR A 97 -10.74 3.61 23.54
N ALA A 98 -9.79 4.51 23.33
CA ALA A 98 -9.26 4.80 22.00
C ALA A 98 -8.61 3.57 21.33
N ILE A 99 -7.85 2.77 22.09
CA ILE A 99 -7.27 1.51 21.60
C ILE A 99 -8.39 0.53 21.21
N GLN A 100 -9.41 0.39 22.05
CA GLN A 100 -10.51 -0.52 21.81
C GLN A 100 -11.38 -0.09 20.61
N GLU A 101 -11.61 1.21 20.42
CA GLU A 101 -12.29 1.76 19.24
C GLU A 101 -11.55 1.44 17.95
N LEU A 102 -10.23 1.66 17.91
CA LEU A 102 -9.41 1.30 16.75
C LEU A 102 -9.41 -0.20 16.48
N ARG A 103 -9.37 -1.02 17.54
CA ARG A 103 -9.47 -2.48 17.42
C ARG A 103 -10.83 -2.91 16.89
N ASN A 104 -11.93 -2.35 17.40
CA ASN A 104 -13.28 -2.66 16.97
C ASN A 104 -13.49 -2.27 15.50
N ARG A 105 -12.99 -1.08 15.12
CA ARG A 105 -12.98 -0.64 13.72
C ARG A 105 -12.22 -1.64 12.84
N ALA A 106 -11.01 -2.04 13.23
CA ALA A 106 -10.25 -3.04 12.49
C ALA A 106 -10.95 -4.40 12.37
N ALA A 107 -11.86 -4.74 13.28
CA ALA A 107 -12.57 -6.02 13.24
C ALA A 107 -13.59 -6.10 12.09
N SER A 108 -14.19 -4.97 11.71
CA SER A 108 -15.20 -4.88 10.65
C SER A 108 -14.64 -4.47 9.27
N GLU A 109 -13.37 -4.09 9.21
CA GLU A 109 -12.77 -3.55 7.99
C GLU A 109 -12.22 -4.64 7.08
N GLU A 110 -12.64 -4.61 5.82
CA GLU A 110 -12.20 -5.55 4.77
C GLU A 110 -11.14 -4.94 3.85
N SER A 111 -10.86 -3.64 3.99
CA SER A 111 -9.89 -2.93 3.15
C SER A 111 -8.48 -2.93 3.78
N PRO A 112 -7.46 -3.49 3.10
CA PRO A 112 -6.07 -3.42 3.54
C PRO A 112 -5.53 -2.00 3.75
N GLN A 113 -6.01 -1.04 2.95
CA GLN A 113 -5.61 0.38 3.06
C GLN A 113 -6.07 0.99 4.37
N VAL A 114 -7.31 0.71 4.76
CA VAL A 114 -7.90 1.22 6.00
C VAL A 114 -7.20 0.59 7.21
N LEU A 115 -6.90 -0.72 7.17
CA LEU A 115 -6.14 -1.38 8.24
C LEU A 115 -4.73 -0.80 8.41
N ARG A 116 -4.05 -0.42 7.31
CA ARG A 116 -2.77 0.31 7.39
C ARG A 116 -2.93 1.69 8.03
N GLY A 117 -4.02 2.39 7.72
CA GLY A 117 -4.41 3.63 8.38
C GLY A 117 -4.58 3.45 9.89
N ILE A 118 -5.36 2.45 10.31
CA ILE A 118 -5.58 2.14 11.73
C ILE A 118 -4.27 1.83 12.45
N ARG A 119 -3.36 1.07 11.83
CA ARG A 119 -2.04 0.80 12.40
C ARG A 119 -1.22 2.08 12.55
N ARG A 120 -1.33 3.03 11.61
CA ARG A 120 -0.69 4.34 11.72
C ARG A 120 -1.29 5.15 12.87
N ASP A 121 -2.60 5.05 13.10
CA ASP A 121 -3.32 5.74 14.19
C ASP A 121 -3.03 5.14 15.58
N LEU A 122 -2.62 3.87 15.66
CA LEU A 122 -2.14 3.26 16.91
C LEU A 122 -0.77 3.82 17.36
N ASN A 123 0.07 4.32 16.44
CA ASN A 123 1.39 4.87 16.79
C ASN A 123 1.33 6.15 17.65
N PRO A 124 0.53 7.18 17.36
CA PRO A 124 0.43 8.36 18.23
C PRO A 124 -0.13 8.02 19.61
N ILE A 125 -1.01 7.02 19.73
CA ILE A 125 -1.49 6.54 21.04
C ILE A 125 -0.32 6.03 21.88
N ARG A 126 0.58 5.24 21.30
CA ARG A 126 1.79 4.80 22.00
C ARG A 126 2.65 5.99 22.46
N SER A 127 2.87 6.98 21.59
CA SER A 127 3.64 8.18 21.95
C SER A 127 2.98 8.96 23.10
N SER A 128 1.65 8.86 23.23
CA SER A 128 0.92 9.52 24.31
C SER A 128 1.14 8.86 25.69
N PHE A 129 1.73 7.67 25.78
CA PHE A 129 1.97 7.02 27.09
C PHE A 129 2.93 7.81 27.97
N ASP A 130 3.86 8.53 27.33
CA ASP A 130 4.91 9.30 28.00
C ASP A 130 4.60 10.80 28.05
N ALA A 131 3.49 11.25 27.45
CA ALA A 131 3.06 12.64 27.51
C ALA A 131 2.55 13.00 28.92
N PRO A 132 2.57 14.28 29.32
CA PRO A 132 1.93 14.75 30.56
C PRO A 132 0.39 14.77 30.43
N PRO A 133 -0.38 14.48 31.49
CA PRO A 133 0.02 14.07 32.85
C PRO A 133 0.52 12.61 32.94
N PRO A 134 1.60 12.31 33.68
CA PRO A 134 2.21 10.98 33.68
C PRO A 134 1.23 9.89 34.13
N ILE A 135 1.28 8.76 33.45
CA ILE A 135 0.48 7.57 33.79
C ILE A 135 1.19 6.81 34.91
N ALA A 136 0.44 6.34 35.90
CA ALA A 136 0.99 5.53 36.98
C ALA A 136 1.68 4.26 36.42
N PRO A 137 2.84 3.84 36.98
CA PRO A 137 3.60 2.70 36.46
C PRO A 137 2.80 1.40 36.36
N GLN A 138 1.89 1.15 37.30
CA GLN A 138 1.02 -0.02 37.32
C GLN A 138 0.04 -0.05 36.13
N ASP A 139 -0.44 1.11 35.69
CA ASP A 139 -1.43 1.23 34.62
C ASP A 139 -0.78 1.22 33.24
N ARG A 140 0.50 1.62 33.17
CA ARG A 140 1.29 1.60 31.94
C ARG A 140 1.43 0.19 31.37
N GLN A 141 1.56 -0.84 32.22
CA GLN A 141 1.65 -2.22 31.75
C GLN A 141 0.34 -2.66 31.05
N ALA A 142 -0.82 -2.37 31.67
CA ALA A 142 -2.11 -2.71 31.09
C ALA A 142 -2.35 -2.00 29.75
N LEU A 143 -1.99 -0.72 29.64
CA LEU A 143 -2.06 0.04 28.38
C LEU A 143 -1.14 -0.53 27.31
N TRP A 144 0.08 -0.93 27.69
CA TRP A 144 1.03 -1.55 26.78
C TRP A 144 0.54 -2.88 26.22
N GLU A 145 -0.01 -3.73 27.08
CA GLU A 145 -0.61 -5.00 26.69
C GLU A 145 -1.80 -4.77 25.74
N ALA A 146 -2.73 -3.88 26.09
CA ALA A 146 -3.87 -3.55 25.22
C ALA A 146 -3.44 -3.01 23.85
N TRP A 147 -2.46 -2.09 23.82
CA TRP A 147 -1.94 -1.52 22.57
C TRP A 147 -1.24 -2.57 21.71
N ARG A 148 -0.42 -3.43 22.33
CA ARG A 148 0.28 -4.52 21.65
C ARG A 148 -0.71 -5.50 21.04
N ASP A 149 -1.72 -5.90 21.81
CA ASP A 149 -2.73 -6.85 21.38
C ASP A 149 -3.60 -6.28 20.25
N ALA A 150 -3.98 -5.00 20.33
CA ALA A 150 -4.67 -4.30 19.24
C ALA A 150 -3.79 -4.20 17.97
N SER A 151 -2.51 -3.86 18.12
CA SER A 151 -1.56 -3.78 17.00
C SER A 151 -1.35 -5.13 16.32
N GLN A 152 -1.21 -6.20 17.11
CA GLN A 152 -1.08 -7.56 16.62
C GLN A 152 -2.37 -7.99 15.91
N PHE A 153 -3.54 -7.71 16.48
CA PHE A 153 -4.83 -8.01 15.85
C PHE A 153 -4.99 -7.35 14.48
N VAL A 154 -4.66 -6.06 14.36
CA VAL A 154 -4.70 -5.33 13.07
C VAL A 154 -3.75 -5.97 12.05
N TRP A 155 -2.56 -6.38 12.49
CA TRP A 155 -1.58 -7.04 11.64
C TRP A 155 -2.04 -8.42 11.16
N ASP A 156 -2.61 -9.23 12.06
CA ASP A 156 -3.12 -10.56 11.73
C ASP A 156 -4.30 -10.45 10.76
N ARG A 157 -5.18 -9.47 10.94
CA ARG A 157 -6.27 -9.16 10.00
C ARG A 157 -5.75 -8.78 8.62
N LEU A 158 -4.79 -7.85 8.56
CA LEU A 158 -4.19 -7.42 7.29
C LEU A 158 -3.53 -8.59 6.56
N THR A 159 -2.79 -9.43 7.29
CA THR A 159 -2.15 -10.62 6.74
C THR A 159 -3.19 -11.63 6.26
N GLY A 160 -4.28 -11.82 7.00
CA GLY A 160 -5.40 -12.67 6.61
C GLY A 160 -6.05 -12.22 5.30
N LEU A 161 -6.30 -10.92 5.14
CA LEU A 161 -6.83 -10.37 3.89
C LEU A 161 -5.86 -10.57 2.72
N TRP A 162 -4.56 -10.38 2.91
CA TRP A 162 -3.58 -10.67 1.87
C TRP A 162 -3.61 -12.13 1.44
N VAL A 163 -3.71 -13.07 2.38
CA VAL A 163 -3.80 -14.51 2.06
C VAL A 163 -5.10 -14.82 1.29
N GLN A 164 -6.23 -14.22 1.65
CA GLN A 164 -7.50 -14.37 0.93
C GLN A 164 -7.44 -13.78 -0.49
N ASN A 165 -6.85 -12.60 -0.63
CA ASN A 165 -6.66 -11.96 -1.94
C ASN A 165 -5.73 -12.81 -2.82
N GLU A 166 -4.66 -13.36 -2.25
CA GLU A 166 -3.76 -14.28 -2.94
C GLU A 166 -4.47 -15.56 -3.40
N SER A 167 -5.35 -16.15 -2.58
CA SER A 167 -6.10 -17.34 -2.99
C SER A 167 -7.08 -17.04 -4.12
N GLN A 168 -7.81 -15.93 -4.03
CA GLN A 168 -8.73 -15.50 -5.11
C GLN A 168 -7.98 -15.25 -6.43
N LEU A 169 -6.83 -14.59 -6.38
CA LEU A 169 -6.01 -14.36 -7.57
C LEU A 169 -5.48 -15.67 -8.18
N ARG A 170 -5.06 -16.63 -7.34
CA ARG A 170 -4.64 -17.96 -7.80
C ARG A 170 -5.78 -18.74 -8.43
N GLU A 171 -7.00 -18.65 -7.89
CA GLU A 171 -8.18 -19.30 -8.46
C GLU A 171 -8.50 -18.76 -9.87
N VAL A 172 -8.38 -17.44 -10.09
CA VAL A 172 -8.55 -16.86 -11.42
C VAL A 172 -7.48 -17.38 -12.40
N LEU A 173 -6.23 -17.47 -11.97
CA LEU A 173 -5.16 -18.04 -12.81
C LEU A 173 -5.34 -19.54 -13.07
N ALA A 174 -5.81 -20.31 -12.08
CA ALA A 174 -6.13 -21.71 -12.26
C ALA A 174 -7.26 -21.91 -13.29
N SER A 175 -8.30 -21.08 -13.25
CA SER A 175 -9.36 -21.08 -14.27
C SER A 175 -8.82 -20.71 -15.66
N ALA A 176 -7.91 -19.74 -15.74
CA ALA A 176 -7.25 -19.40 -17.01
C ALA A 176 -6.42 -20.58 -17.57
N LYS A 177 -5.71 -21.32 -16.72
CA LYS A 177 -4.96 -22.53 -17.11
C LYS A 177 -5.89 -23.65 -17.60
N GLU A 178 -7.01 -23.87 -16.94
CA GLU A 178 -8.01 -24.87 -17.36
C GLU A 178 -8.66 -24.50 -18.72
N GLN A 179 -8.93 -23.21 -18.95
CA GLN A 179 -9.42 -22.73 -20.23
C GLN A 179 -8.36 -22.88 -21.33
N LEU A 180 -7.09 -22.67 -21.00
CA LEU A 180 -5.96 -22.85 -21.91
C LEU A 180 -5.81 -24.33 -22.32
N SER A 181 -5.86 -25.26 -21.36
CA SER A 181 -5.79 -26.70 -21.64
C SER A 181 -6.98 -27.21 -22.45
N SER A 182 -8.15 -26.58 -22.27
CA SER A 182 -9.35 -26.84 -23.08
C SER A 182 -9.32 -26.18 -24.47
N GLY A 183 -8.30 -25.38 -24.79
CA GLY A 183 -8.11 -24.75 -26.10
C GLY A 183 -8.98 -23.52 -26.36
N HIS A 184 -9.51 -22.88 -25.32
CA HIS A 184 -10.38 -21.69 -25.38
C HIS A 184 -9.61 -20.37 -25.19
N GLN A 185 -8.75 -20.03 -26.15
CA GLN A 185 -7.80 -18.88 -26.07
C GLN A 185 -8.47 -17.52 -25.82
N GLU A 186 -9.61 -17.25 -26.46
CA GLU A 186 -10.32 -15.98 -26.26
C GLU A 186 -10.82 -15.82 -24.81
N ARG A 187 -11.24 -16.93 -24.18
CA ARG A 187 -11.68 -16.94 -22.78
C ARG A 187 -10.50 -16.73 -21.83
N VAL A 188 -9.32 -17.29 -22.15
CA VAL A 188 -8.07 -17.06 -21.41
C VAL A 188 -7.71 -15.57 -21.37
N ARG A 189 -7.80 -14.86 -22.51
CA ARG A 189 -7.55 -13.41 -22.54
C ARG A 189 -8.56 -12.65 -21.67
N GLY A 190 -9.83 -13.08 -21.67
CA GLY A 190 -10.87 -12.52 -20.80
C GLY A 190 -10.59 -12.70 -19.31
N THR A 191 -10.23 -13.91 -18.89
CA THR A 191 -9.89 -14.23 -17.49
C THR A 191 -8.61 -13.55 -17.04
N LEU A 192 -7.60 -13.42 -17.89
CA LEU A 192 -6.39 -12.65 -17.57
C LEU A 192 -6.67 -11.15 -17.42
N ARG A 193 -7.57 -10.55 -18.22
CA ARG A 193 -8.02 -9.17 -18.00
C ARG A 193 -8.72 -9.02 -16.65
N GLN A 194 -9.58 -9.99 -16.29
CA GLN A 194 -10.21 -10.02 -14.98
C GLN A 194 -9.17 -10.13 -13.87
N PHE A 195 -8.16 -11.00 -14.00
CA PHE A 195 -7.05 -11.11 -13.05
C PHE A 195 -6.36 -9.76 -12.82
N PHE A 196 -5.97 -9.03 -13.87
CA PHE A 196 -5.30 -7.73 -13.71
C PHE A 196 -6.23 -6.65 -13.13
N ALA A 197 -7.53 -6.72 -13.39
CA ALA A 197 -8.52 -5.83 -12.76
C ALA A 197 -8.73 -6.15 -11.27
N THR A 198 -8.72 -7.44 -10.90
CA THR A 198 -8.75 -7.85 -9.48
C THR A 198 -7.45 -7.47 -8.79
N LEU A 199 -6.30 -7.63 -9.44
CA LEU A 199 -4.99 -7.29 -8.92
C LEU A 199 -4.82 -5.78 -8.64
N SER A 200 -5.47 -4.91 -9.43
CA SER A 200 -5.40 -3.46 -9.21
C SER A 200 -6.26 -3.00 -8.03
N THR A 201 -7.26 -3.78 -7.65
CA THR A 201 -8.19 -3.49 -6.56
C THR A 201 -7.81 -4.18 -5.25
N HIS A 202 -7.16 -5.34 -5.32
CA HIS A 202 -6.81 -6.15 -4.17
C HIS A 202 -5.31 -6.03 -3.85
N GLU A 203 -4.99 -5.70 -2.60
CA GLU A 203 -3.60 -5.71 -2.13
C GLU A 203 -3.19 -7.13 -1.73
N ALA A 204 -2.01 -7.56 -2.16
CA ALA A 204 -1.38 -8.83 -1.81
C ALA A 204 0.11 -8.61 -1.52
N LYS A 205 0.82 -9.63 -1.03
CA LYS A 205 2.27 -9.50 -0.77
C LYS A 205 3.01 -9.21 -2.08
N GLN A 206 4.02 -8.36 -2.02
CA GLN A 206 4.71 -7.91 -3.23
C GLN A 206 5.37 -9.06 -4.00
N ASP A 207 5.96 -10.02 -3.28
CA ASP A 207 6.63 -11.17 -3.90
C ASP A 207 5.63 -12.10 -4.57
N THR A 208 4.49 -12.37 -3.93
CA THR A 208 3.41 -13.18 -4.53
C THR A 208 2.79 -12.49 -5.73
N VAL A 209 2.61 -11.16 -5.70
CA VAL A 209 2.16 -10.39 -6.87
C VAL A 209 3.13 -10.53 -8.05
N ARG A 210 4.45 -10.50 -7.82
CA ARG A 210 5.44 -10.70 -8.89
C ARG A 210 5.36 -12.10 -9.48
N GLU A 211 5.27 -13.12 -8.64
CA GLU A 211 5.09 -14.51 -9.06
C GLU A 211 3.81 -14.67 -9.91
N LEU A 212 2.67 -14.21 -9.39
CA LEU A 212 1.38 -14.32 -10.08
C LEU A 212 1.35 -13.56 -11.42
N LYS A 213 1.99 -12.39 -11.49
CA LYS A 213 2.16 -11.66 -12.77
C LYS A 213 2.99 -12.46 -13.77
N SER A 214 4.10 -13.04 -13.32
CA SER A 214 4.96 -13.84 -14.19
C SER A 214 4.23 -15.09 -14.72
N GLU A 215 3.39 -15.70 -13.88
CA GLU A 215 2.55 -16.85 -14.25
C GLU A 215 1.45 -16.44 -15.25
N ALA A 216 0.77 -15.32 -15.00
CA ALA A 216 -0.22 -14.75 -15.91
C ALA A 216 0.36 -14.45 -17.31
N GLU A 217 1.56 -13.85 -17.35
CA GLU A 217 2.28 -13.62 -18.60
C GLU A 217 2.71 -14.91 -19.29
N GLY A 218 3.11 -15.94 -18.53
CA GLY A 218 3.41 -17.27 -19.05
C GLY A 218 2.20 -17.88 -19.76
N ILE A 219 1.03 -17.87 -19.11
CA ILE A 219 -0.23 -18.36 -19.67
C ILE A 219 -0.59 -17.59 -20.95
N LEU A 220 -0.40 -16.26 -20.97
CA LEU A 220 -0.68 -15.44 -22.15
C LEU A 220 0.21 -15.84 -23.34
N ARG A 221 1.52 -15.99 -23.11
CA ARG A 221 2.48 -16.41 -24.15
C ARG A 221 2.16 -17.80 -24.68
N GLU A 222 1.76 -18.74 -23.80
CA GLU A 222 1.33 -20.07 -24.22
C GLU A 222 0.05 -20.00 -25.08
N ALA A 223 -0.93 -19.19 -24.68
CA ALA A 223 -2.15 -19.00 -25.47
C ALA A 223 -1.85 -18.46 -26.87
N GLU A 224 -0.98 -17.45 -26.98
CA GLU A 224 -0.53 -16.88 -28.25
C GLU A 224 0.22 -17.91 -29.10
N GLN A 225 1.12 -18.72 -28.52
CA GLN A 225 1.82 -19.77 -29.25
C GLN A 225 0.87 -20.83 -29.83
N ILE A 226 -0.18 -21.21 -29.09
CA ILE A 226 -1.17 -22.17 -29.60
C ILE A 226 -2.00 -21.52 -30.73
N GLU A 227 -2.31 -20.23 -30.65
CA GLU A 227 -3.03 -19.47 -31.70
C GLU A 227 -2.19 -19.35 -32.97
N ASP A 228 -0.90 -19.04 -32.81
CA ASP A 228 0.09 -18.98 -33.89
C ASP A 228 0.28 -20.34 -34.57
N ARG A 229 0.32 -21.43 -33.79
CA ARG A 229 0.38 -22.80 -34.35
C ARG A 229 -0.88 -23.13 -35.13
N ARG A 230 -2.08 -22.85 -34.58
CA ARG A 230 -3.35 -23.09 -35.26
C ARG A 230 -3.50 -22.27 -36.54
N SER A 231 -3.12 -20.99 -36.52
CA SER A 231 -3.17 -20.14 -37.71
C SER A 231 -2.18 -20.62 -38.78
N LYS A 232 -0.95 -21.01 -38.41
CA LYS A 232 0.02 -21.62 -39.33
C LYS A 232 -0.47 -22.95 -39.89
N GLU A 233 -1.06 -23.82 -39.08
CA GLU A 233 -1.66 -25.08 -39.51
C GLU A 233 -2.85 -24.83 -40.46
N GLN A 234 -3.73 -23.87 -40.17
CA GLN A 234 -4.84 -23.51 -41.07
C GLN A 234 -4.34 -22.95 -42.41
N VAL A 235 -3.29 -22.12 -42.40
CA VAL A 235 -2.65 -21.63 -43.62
C VAL A 235 -2.02 -22.79 -44.40
N GLN A 236 -1.28 -23.69 -43.74
CA GLN A 236 -0.71 -24.87 -44.39
C GLN A 236 -1.76 -25.82 -44.96
N VAL A 237 -2.88 -26.05 -44.26
CA VAL A 237 -3.98 -26.88 -44.76
C VAL A 237 -4.64 -26.23 -45.97
N ARG A 238 -4.83 -24.90 -45.98
CA ARG A 238 -5.32 -24.17 -47.16
C ARG A 238 -4.31 -24.22 -48.32
N GLU A 239 -3.03 -24.03 -48.04
CA GLU A 239 -1.96 -24.07 -49.05
C GLU A 239 -1.74 -25.48 -49.63
N ASN A 240 -2.01 -26.53 -48.86
CA ASN A 240 -1.92 -27.92 -49.33
C ASN A 240 -3.21 -28.40 -50.03
N ALA A 241 -4.35 -27.74 -49.81
CA ALA A 241 -5.63 -28.09 -50.44
C ALA A 241 -5.83 -27.38 -51.80
N GLU A 242 -5.19 -26.23 -52.03
CA GLU A 242 -5.22 -25.56 -53.34
C GLU A 242 -4.19 -26.19 -54.28
N THR A 243 -4.64 -26.63 -55.47
CA THR A 243 -3.71 -27.03 -56.52
C THR A 243 -2.84 -25.83 -56.93
N PRO A 244 -1.60 -26.04 -57.40
CA PRO A 244 -0.74 -24.94 -57.87
C PRO A 244 -1.42 -24.01 -58.88
N LEU A 245 -2.33 -24.56 -59.68
CA LEU A 245 -3.17 -23.82 -60.64
C LEU A 245 -4.20 -22.92 -59.95
N ASP A 246 -4.90 -23.40 -58.92
CA ASP A 246 -5.88 -22.59 -58.18
C ASP A 246 -5.21 -21.44 -57.43
N ARG A 247 -3.99 -21.66 -56.92
CA ARG A 247 -3.16 -20.61 -56.33
C ARG A 247 -2.78 -19.53 -57.35
N TRP A 248 -2.37 -19.92 -58.55
CA TRP A 248 -2.06 -18.95 -59.60
C TRP A 248 -3.30 -18.20 -60.08
N ARG A 249 -4.46 -18.88 -60.18
CA ARG A 249 -5.74 -18.25 -60.53
C ARG A 249 -6.19 -17.24 -59.46
N SER A 250 -6.04 -17.56 -58.17
CA SER A 250 -6.37 -16.63 -57.08
C SER A 250 -5.42 -15.43 -57.02
N GLN A 251 -4.12 -15.65 -57.29
CA GLN A 251 -3.14 -14.58 -57.44
C GLN A 251 -3.45 -13.70 -58.66
N LEU A 252 -3.84 -14.30 -59.80
CA LEU A 252 -4.24 -13.57 -60.99
C LEU A 252 -5.47 -12.69 -60.72
N ALA A 253 -6.45 -13.19 -59.98
CA ALA A 253 -7.62 -12.39 -59.58
C ALA A 253 -7.22 -11.16 -58.76
N LYS A 254 -6.38 -11.32 -57.74
CA LYS A 254 -5.85 -10.20 -56.93
C LYS A 254 -5.04 -9.21 -57.76
N VAL A 255 -4.19 -9.71 -58.66
CA VAL A 255 -3.41 -8.84 -59.56
C VAL A 255 -4.32 -8.12 -60.55
N SER A 256 -5.38 -8.76 -61.05
CA SER A 256 -6.36 -8.12 -61.93
C SER A 256 -7.11 -6.98 -61.24
N GLU A 257 -7.47 -7.15 -59.96
CA GLU A 257 -8.12 -6.13 -59.14
C GLU A 257 -7.19 -4.93 -58.89
N THR A 258 -5.92 -5.18 -58.57
CA THR A 258 -4.93 -4.11 -58.42
C THR A 258 -4.66 -3.39 -59.75
N VAL A 259 -4.65 -4.09 -60.89
CA VAL A 259 -4.56 -3.46 -62.22
C VAL A 259 -5.77 -2.56 -62.48
N THR A 260 -7.00 -2.99 -62.17
CA THR A 260 -8.19 -2.15 -62.33
C THR A 260 -8.13 -0.91 -61.43
N GLN A 261 -7.78 -1.09 -60.15
CA GLN A 261 -7.67 0.02 -59.20
C GLN A 261 -6.60 1.05 -59.65
N VAL A 262 -5.40 0.58 -60.03
CA VAL A 262 -4.33 1.49 -60.45
C VAL A 262 -4.67 2.17 -61.78
N ARG A 263 -5.40 1.52 -62.69
CA ARG A 263 -5.92 2.18 -63.90
C ARG A 263 -6.88 3.31 -63.56
N GLU A 264 -7.81 3.09 -62.64
CA GLU A 264 -8.73 4.13 -62.17
C GLU A 264 -7.96 5.30 -61.55
N GLU A 265 -6.97 5.03 -60.70
CA GLU A 265 -6.10 6.07 -60.12
C GLU A 265 -5.34 6.85 -61.21
N VAL A 266 -4.80 6.17 -62.24
CA VAL A 266 -4.14 6.83 -63.37
C VAL A 266 -5.12 7.74 -64.09
N THR A 267 -6.35 7.29 -64.39
CA THR A 267 -7.36 8.13 -65.04
C THR A 267 -7.77 9.32 -64.16
N GLY A 268 -7.81 9.15 -62.85
CA GLY A 268 -8.07 10.24 -61.89
C GLY A 268 -6.99 11.31 -61.95
N VAL A 269 -5.72 10.90 -61.86
CA VAL A 269 -4.56 11.81 -61.93
C VAL A 269 -4.45 12.47 -63.32
N GLU A 270 -4.85 11.79 -64.41
CA GLU A 270 -4.91 12.40 -65.74
C GLU A 270 -5.98 13.49 -65.85
N ARG A 271 -7.13 13.32 -65.19
CA ARG A 271 -8.15 14.39 -65.09
C ARG A 271 -7.63 15.57 -64.28
N GLU A 272 -7.04 15.31 -63.12
CA GLU A 272 -6.40 16.35 -62.29
C GLU A 272 -5.33 17.12 -63.08
N LEU A 273 -4.56 16.44 -63.93
CA LEU A 273 -3.57 17.07 -64.80
C LEU A 273 -4.21 17.98 -65.85
N SER A 274 -5.36 17.60 -66.39
CA SER A 274 -6.12 18.41 -67.35
C SER A 274 -6.77 19.63 -66.73
N GLU A 275 -7.09 19.57 -65.43
CA GLU A 275 -7.73 20.64 -64.67
C GLU A 275 -6.74 21.58 -63.97
N ALA A 276 -5.46 21.18 -63.85
CA ALA A 276 -4.41 21.96 -63.21
C ALA A 276 -4.14 23.28 -63.94
N ARG A 277 -4.39 24.40 -63.26
CA ARG A 277 -4.30 25.77 -63.81
C ARG A 277 -2.90 26.40 -63.72
N SER A 278 -2.03 25.85 -62.88
CA SER A 278 -0.66 26.34 -62.66
C SER A 278 0.38 25.38 -63.23
N VAL A 279 1.47 25.92 -63.78
CA VAL A 279 2.60 25.14 -64.30
C VAL A 279 3.26 24.30 -63.19
N LEU A 280 3.27 24.82 -61.96
CA LEU A 280 3.84 24.11 -60.81
C LEU A 280 2.95 22.92 -60.42
N ASP A 281 1.64 23.10 -60.40
CA ASP A 281 0.67 22.02 -60.13
C ASP A 281 0.75 20.95 -61.23
N GLN A 282 0.82 21.35 -62.50
CA GLN A 282 1.02 20.41 -63.61
C GLN A 282 2.30 19.59 -63.47
N SER A 283 3.38 20.16 -62.94
CA SER A 283 4.65 19.43 -62.75
C SER A 283 4.54 18.36 -61.66
N VAL A 284 3.86 18.66 -60.54
CA VAL A 284 3.63 17.73 -59.43
C VAL A 284 2.71 16.60 -59.87
N VAL A 285 1.60 16.92 -60.54
CA VAL A 285 0.64 15.93 -61.02
C VAL A 285 1.25 15.04 -62.12
N ARG A 286 2.14 15.57 -62.98
CA ARG A 286 2.93 14.72 -63.91
C ARG A 286 3.84 13.75 -63.19
N GLY A 287 4.46 14.17 -62.08
CA GLY A 287 5.31 13.31 -61.25
C GLY A 287 4.52 12.14 -60.64
N THR A 288 3.35 12.41 -60.06
CA THR A 288 2.47 11.38 -59.50
C THR A 288 1.93 10.45 -60.59
N LEU A 289 1.56 11.00 -61.74
CA LEU A 289 1.11 10.22 -62.90
C LEU A 289 2.18 9.24 -63.38
N MET A 290 3.43 9.68 -63.49
CA MET A 290 4.54 8.80 -63.89
C MET A 290 4.76 7.66 -62.90
N GLN A 291 4.67 7.92 -61.59
CA GLN A 291 4.77 6.88 -60.57
C GLN A 291 3.62 5.87 -60.67
N LYS A 292 2.39 6.34 -60.87
CA LYS A 292 1.21 5.48 -61.02
C LYS A 292 1.28 4.65 -62.31
N ARG A 293 1.71 5.24 -63.43
CA ARG A 293 1.96 4.53 -64.69
C ARG A 293 3.05 3.46 -64.57
N ARG A 294 4.12 3.72 -63.80
CA ARG A 294 5.15 2.73 -63.51
C ARG A 294 4.59 1.55 -62.70
N LYS A 295 3.83 1.83 -61.63
CA LYS A 295 3.15 0.80 -60.84
C LYS A 295 2.16 -0.02 -61.68
N LEU A 296 1.43 0.63 -62.58
CA LEU A 296 0.54 -0.05 -63.53
C LEU A 296 1.31 -1.00 -64.43
N ALA A 297 2.42 -0.54 -65.03
CA ALA A 297 3.24 -1.38 -65.90
C ALA A 297 3.84 -2.59 -65.16
N GLU A 298 4.23 -2.43 -63.89
CA GLU A 298 4.71 -3.52 -63.04
C GLU A 298 3.59 -4.54 -62.74
N ALA A 299 2.39 -4.06 -62.39
CA ALA A 299 1.23 -4.92 -62.14
C ALA A 299 0.76 -5.67 -63.42
N GLU A 300 0.74 -5.00 -64.58
CA GLU A 300 0.38 -5.63 -65.85
C GLU A 300 1.41 -6.67 -66.31
N ARG A 301 2.69 -6.48 -66.01
CA ARG A 301 3.73 -7.50 -66.25
C ARG A 301 3.48 -8.73 -65.37
N ALA A 302 3.26 -8.52 -64.06
CA ALA A 302 2.93 -9.60 -63.15
C ALA A 302 1.65 -10.35 -63.57
N GLN A 303 0.65 -9.64 -64.08
CA GLN A 303 -0.58 -10.22 -64.62
C GLN A 303 -0.29 -11.12 -65.84
N ARG A 304 0.49 -10.63 -66.80
CA ARG A 304 0.88 -11.38 -68.00
C ARG A 304 1.71 -12.61 -67.68
N ASP A 305 2.67 -12.47 -66.77
CA ASP A 305 3.53 -13.59 -66.34
C ASP A 305 2.70 -14.69 -65.66
N LEU A 306 1.73 -14.32 -64.81
CA LEU A 306 0.80 -15.27 -64.19
C LEU A 306 -0.12 -15.94 -65.21
N GLN A 307 -0.68 -15.17 -66.17
CA GLN A 307 -1.49 -15.72 -67.26
C GLN A 307 -0.70 -16.71 -68.12
N GLN A 308 0.55 -16.40 -68.45
CA GLN A 308 1.43 -17.29 -69.20
C GLN A 308 1.75 -18.57 -68.42
N ARG A 309 2.01 -18.47 -67.11
CA ARG A 309 2.26 -19.66 -66.27
C ARG A 309 1.03 -20.55 -66.16
N ILE A 310 -0.17 -19.96 -66.01
CA ILE A 310 -1.44 -20.70 -65.98
C ILE A 310 -1.67 -21.40 -67.32
N SER A 311 -1.61 -20.67 -68.44
CA SER A 311 -1.76 -21.25 -69.78
C SER A 311 -0.72 -22.34 -70.05
N SER A 312 0.56 -22.11 -69.74
CA SER A 312 1.61 -23.12 -69.94
C SER A 312 1.40 -24.40 -69.11
N ALA A 313 0.76 -24.30 -67.94
CA ALA A 313 0.46 -25.46 -67.11
C ALA A 313 -0.86 -26.14 -67.46
N GLU A 314 -1.80 -25.41 -68.07
CA GLU A 314 -3.03 -25.95 -68.65
C GLU A 314 -2.76 -26.66 -70.00
N ASP A 315 -1.85 -26.10 -70.81
CA ASP A 315 -1.50 -26.58 -72.16
C ASP A 315 -0.47 -27.72 -72.14
N SER A 316 0.25 -27.90 -71.02
CA SER A 316 1.22 -28.97 -70.83
C SER A 316 0.75 -29.90 -69.71
N PRO A 317 -0.27 -30.74 -69.94
CA PRO A 317 -0.56 -31.82 -69.03
C PRO A 317 0.65 -32.74 -69.04
N MET A 318 1.52 -32.63 -68.03
CA MET A 318 2.57 -33.62 -67.85
C MET A 318 1.91 -34.99 -67.89
N ILE A 319 2.39 -35.80 -68.83
CA ILE A 319 2.16 -37.23 -68.92
C ILE A 319 2.48 -37.79 -67.54
N VAL A 320 1.45 -37.98 -66.72
CA VAL A 320 1.48 -38.89 -65.59
C VAL A 320 1.42 -40.27 -66.23
N ALA A 321 2.59 -40.78 -66.62
CA ALA A 321 2.74 -42.21 -66.86
C ALA A 321 2.48 -42.93 -65.51
N PRO A 322 1.76 -44.07 -65.53
CA PRO A 322 1.33 -44.78 -64.33
C PRO A 322 2.49 -45.28 -63.44
#